data_AF-A0A170S8R0-F1
#
_entry.id   AF-A0A170S8R0-F1
#
_cell.length_a   1.000
_cell.length_b   1.000
_cell.length_c   1.000
_cell.angle_alpha   90.00
_cell.angle_beta   90.00
_cell.angle_gamma   90.00
#
_symmetry.space_group_name_H-M   'P 1'
#
loop_
_entity.id
_entity.type
_entity.pdbx_description
1 polymer ?
#
loop_
_entity_poly.entity_id
_entity_poly.type
_entity_poly.pdbx_seq_one_letter_code
_entity_poly.pdbx_strand_id
1 'polypeptide(L)' 'MSNHDKKIDILEEQIVSCNGEGSDVDYTEHPEIYLTIKNGQEVVCPYCSKIFTYNI' A
#
# COMPACT_ATOMS: atom_id res chain seq x y z
N MET A 1 -7.24 27.56 -29.28
CA MET A 1 -7.26 27.63 -27.80
C MET A 1 -7.72 26.27 -27.30
N SER A 2 -6.80 25.39 -26.92
CA SER A 2 -7.14 24.04 -26.45
C SER A 2 -7.02 24.01 -24.93
N ASN A 3 -8.14 24.19 -24.24
CA ASN A 3 -8.21 23.96 -22.80
C ASN A 3 -8.27 22.45 -22.60
N HIS A 4 -7.18 21.87 -22.09
CA HIS A 4 -7.21 20.52 -21.54
C HIS A 4 -7.69 20.65 -20.10
N ASP A 5 -8.96 20.33 -19.85
CA ASP A 5 -9.51 20.07 -18.52
C ASP A 5 -8.67 18.96 -17.86
N LYS A 6 -7.79 19.35 -16.93
CA LYS A 6 -7.07 18.40 -16.10
C LYS A 6 -8.07 17.81 -15.11
N LYS A 7 -8.49 16.57 -15.34
CA LYS A 7 -9.24 15.77 -14.35
C LYS A 7 -8.30 15.54 -13.16
N ILE A 8 -8.57 16.21 -12.04
CA ILE A 8 -7.87 15.99 -10.78
C ILE A 8 -8.55 14.79 -10.13
N ASP A 9 -7.97 13.60 -10.30
CA ASP A 9 -8.35 12.43 -9.52
C ASP A 9 -7.77 12.61 -8.11
N ILE A 10 -8.64 12.89 -7.14
CA ILE A 10 -8.27 12.94 -5.73
C ILE A 10 -8.04 11.49 -5.29
N LEU A 11 -6.79 11.06 -5.28
CA LEU A 11 -6.41 9.75 -4.79
C LEU A 11 -6.28 9.82 -3.28
N GLU A 12 -7.17 9.14 -2.55
CA GLU A 12 -6.99 8.92 -1.12
C GLU A 12 -5.87 7.89 -0.92
N GLU A 13 -4.71 8.36 -0.48
CA GLU A 13 -3.55 7.54 -0.16
C GLU A 13 -3.33 7.45 1.35
N GLN A 14 -3.05 6.25 1.83
CA GLN A 14 -2.67 5.96 3.20
C GLN A 14 -1.28 5.32 3.23
N ILE A 15 -0.48 5.70 4.23
CA ILE A 15 0.80 5.07 4.50
C ILE A 15 0.59 4.06 5.62
N VAL A 16 0.96 2.80 5.39
CA VAL A 16 0.99 1.77 6.42
C VAL A 16 2.43 1.33 6.67
N SER A 17 2.74 0.95 7.91
CA SER A 17 4.00 0.31 8.23
C SER A 17 3.81 -1.21 8.35
N CYS A 18 4.76 -1.95 7.79
CA CYS A 18 4.91 -3.37 8.05
C CYS A 18 6.17 -3.54 8.90
N ASN A 19 5.98 -3.85 10.19
CA ASN A 19 7.06 -4.02 11.16
C ASN A 19 7.92 -5.27 10.91
N GLY A 20 7.56 -6.04 9.89
CA GLY A 20 8.20 -7.32 9.60
C GLY A 20 8.11 -8.28 10.75
N GLU A 21 7.04 -8.24 11.56
CA GLU A 21 6.70 -9.29 12.53
C GLU A 21 5.60 -10.17 11.92
N GLY A 22 5.73 -11.49 12.04
CA GLY A 22 4.75 -12.44 11.48
C GLY A 22 4.98 -13.86 11.98
N SER A 23 3.93 -14.67 11.90
CA SER A 23 3.93 -16.09 12.27
C SER A 23 3.55 -17.00 11.10
N ASP A 24 3.50 -16.44 9.89
CA ASP A 24 3.13 -17.16 8.68
C ASP A 24 4.27 -18.07 8.18
N VAL A 25 3.90 -19.09 7.43
CA VAL A 25 4.85 -20.11 6.93
C VAL A 25 5.85 -19.56 5.90
N ASP A 26 5.46 -18.52 5.17
CA ASP A 26 6.28 -17.80 4.18
C ASP A 26 6.85 -16.48 4.71
N TYR A 27 6.88 -16.32 6.03
CA TYR A 27 7.37 -15.12 6.68
C TYR A 27 8.90 -15.02 6.54
N THR A 28 9.36 -13.94 5.88
CA THR A 28 10.74 -13.49 5.94
C THR A 28 10.85 -12.32 6.91
N GLU A 29 11.69 -12.45 7.94
CA GLU A 29 11.99 -11.36 8.87
C GLU A 29 12.61 -10.18 8.11
N HIS A 30 12.07 -8.98 8.32
CA HIS A 30 12.53 -7.77 7.66
C HIS A 30 12.39 -6.55 8.58
N PRO A 31 13.20 -5.48 8.39
CA PRO A 31 13.04 -4.24 9.15
C PRO A 31 11.70 -3.57 8.83
N GLU A 32 11.27 -2.63 9.69
CA GLU A 32 10.08 -1.85 9.43
C GLU A 32 10.16 -1.16 8.05
N ILE A 33 9.16 -1.42 7.21
CA ILE A 33 9.01 -0.75 5.91
C ILE A 33 7.68 0.02 5.85
N TYR A 34 7.65 1.05 5.03
CA TYR A 34 6.46 1.86 4.79
C TYR A 34 5.94 1.59 3.38
N LEU A 35 4.65 1.29 3.27
CA LEU A 35 3.97 1.00 2.02
C LEU A 35 2.86 2.04 1.82
N THR A 36 2.81 2.62 0.63
CA THR A 36 1.72 3.52 0.22
C THR A 36 0.61 2.70 -0.40
N ILE A 37 -0.59 2.80 0.16
CA ILE A 37 -1.79 2.12 -0.30
C ILE A 37 -2.78 3.17 -0.73
N LYS A 38 -3.43 2.97 -1.87
CA LYS A 38 -4.52 3.85 -2.30
C LYS A 38 -5.86 3.18 -2.05
N ASN A 39 -6.90 3.99 -1.92
CA ASN A 39 -8.25 3.48 -1.74
C ASN A 39 -8.62 2.47 -2.86
N GLY A 40 -9.04 1.28 -2.46
CA GLY A 40 -9.38 0.18 -3.38
C GLY A 40 -8.18 -0.55 -3.99
N GLN A 41 -6.94 -0.27 -3.55
CA GLN A 41 -5.76 -1.03 -3.96
C GLN A 41 -5.33 -2.02 -2.86
N GLU A 42 -4.96 -3.21 -3.31
CA GLU A 42 -4.30 -4.21 -2.47
C GLU A 42 -2.78 -4.09 -2.67
N VAL A 43 -2.04 -3.97 -1.58
CA VAL A 43 -0.57 -3.92 -1.60
C VAL A 43 -0.03 -5.08 -0.80
N VAL A 44 0.87 -5.84 -1.42
CA VAL A 44 1.51 -6.99 -0.78
C VAL A 44 2.90 -6.56 -0.28
N CYS A 45 3.20 -6.86 0.99
CA CYS A 45 4.55 -6.69 1.50
C CYS A 45 5.49 -7.68 0.79
N PRO A 46 6.60 -7.22 0.19
CA PRO A 46 7.49 -8.06 -0.60
C PRO A 46 8.29 -9.08 0.22
N TYR A 47 8.23 -9.02 1.55
CA TYR A 47 9.03 -9.85 2.45
C TYR A 47 8.20 -10.91 3.18
N CYS A 48 7.13 -10.49 3.84
CA CYS A 48 6.27 -11.39 4.60
C CYS A 48 4.98 -11.77 3.86
N SER A 49 4.85 -11.37 2.60
CA SER A 49 3.66 -11.61 1.76
C SER A 49 2.34 -11.16 2.39
N LYS A 50 2.39 -10.29 3.41
CA LYS A 50 1.20 -9.72 4.05
C LYS A 50 0.47 -8.80 3.07
N ILE A 51 -0.83 -9.03 2.92
CA ILE A 51 -1.70 -8.22 2.09
C ILE A 51 -2.28 -7.11 2.95
N PHE A 52 -2.09 -5.87 2.51
CA PHE A 52 -2.68 -4.68 3.11
C PHE A 52 -3.71 -4.10 2.15
N THR A 53 -4.90 -3.82 2.67
CA THR A 53 -6.00 -3.24 1.92
C THR A 53 -6.50 -2.00 2.62
N TYR A 54 -6.74 -0.94 1.84
CA TYR A 54 -7.36 0.29 2.33
C TYR A 54 -8.68 0.49 1.61
N ASN A 55 -9.78 0.45 2.37
CA ASN A 55 -11.12 0.70 1.88
C ASN A 55 -11.81 1.64 2.87
N ILE A 56 -12.29 2.79 2.39
CA ILE A 56 -13.06 3.74 3.21
C ILE A 56 -14.52 3.31 3.36
#